data_AF-A0A9P7BJM5-F1
#
_entry.id   AF-A0A9P7BJM5-F1
#
_cell.length_a   1.000
_cell.length_b   1.000
_cell.length_c   1.000
_cell.angle_alpha   90.00
_cell.angle_beta   90.00
_cell.angle_gamma   90.00
#
_symmetry.space_group_name_H-M   'P 1'
#
loop_
_entity.id
_entity.type
_entity.pdbx_description
1 polymer ?
#
loop_
_entity_poly.entity_id
_entity_poly.type
_entity_poly.pdbx_seq_one_letter_code
_entity_poly.pdbx_strand_id
1 'polypeptide(L)'
;MPHGAPAPKIAGVAHWGATVRQHGNSYDEAYAFAVELAQRHGYRFLSAFDDADVIAGQGTVGMEILRQHPGPIDAIFVAIGGGGLGDLAIRYGYQRFQSDVMAAVVIVLIVLVQAMQSLGDRFVRRMSHR
;
A
#
# COMPACT_ATOMS: atom_id res chain seq x y z
N MET A 1 2.85 -6.87 26.17
CA MET A 1 3.57 -5.58 26.25
C MET A 1 4.83 -5.78 27.09
N PRO A 2 5.96 -5.09 26.84
CA PRO A 2 7.11 -5.17 27.74
C PRO A 2 6.78 -4.59 29.13
N HIS A 3 7.52 -4.99 30.15
CA HIS A 3 7.36 -4.48 31.52
C HIS A 3 7.59 -2.97 31.62
N GLY A 4 8.52 -2.42 30.82
CA GLY A 4 8.80 -0.99 30.74
C GLY A 4 7.84 -0.17 29.86
N ALA A 5 6.72 -0.75 29.39
CA ALA A 5 5.77 -0.01 28.57
C ALA A 5 5.16 1.18 29.36
N PRO A 6 5.02 2.37 28.75
CA PRO A 6 4.46 3.54 29.42
C PRO A 6 3.06 3.27 29.99
N ALA A 7 2.83 3.63 31.26
CA ALA A 7 1.56 3.40 31.96
C ALA A 7 0.32 3.94 31.21
N PRO A 8 0.35 5.13 30.56
CA PRO A 8 -0.78 5.61 29.77
C PRO A 8 -1.15 4.67 28.60
N LYS A 9 -0.17 3.99 27.98
CA LYS A 9 -0.43 3.05 26.89
C LYS A 9 -1.09 1.76 27.39
N ILE A 10 -0.65 1.27 28.55
CA ILE A 10 -1.24 0.10 29.21
C ILE A 10 -2.69 0.41 29.60
N ALA A 11 -2.90 1.54 30.28
CA ALA A 11 -4.21 1.99 30.72
C ALA A 11 -5.17 2.20 29.53
N GLY A 12 -4.69 2.81 28.43
CA GLY A 12 -5.47 3.01 27.23
C GLY A 12 -5.96 1.70 26.60
N VAL A 13 -5.09 0.69 26.48
CA VAL A 13 -5.49 -0.62 25.94
C VAL A 13 -6.46 -1.35 26.89
N ALA A 14 -6.20 -1.31 28.19
CA ALA A 14 -7.08 -1.92 29.19
C ALA A 14 -8.47 -1.24 29.24
N HIS A 15 -8.53 0.08 29.04
CA HIS A 15 -9.77 0.86 29.01
C HIS A 15 -10.74 0.36 27.92
N TRP A 16 -10.22 -0.09 26.78
CA TRP A 16 -11.03 -0.66 25.68
C TRP A 16 -11.41 -2.14 25.89
N GLY A 17 -11.19 -2.69 27.09
CA GLY A 17 -11.60 -4.05 27.46
C GLY A 17 -10.58 -5.14 27.10
N ALA A 18 -9.41 -4.77 26.58
CA ALA A 18 -8.37 -5.75 26.27
C ALA A 18 -7.66 -6.25 27.53
N THR A 19 -7.41 -7.57 27.59
CA THR A 19 -6.56 -8.14 28.64
C THR A 19 -5.10 -7.88 28.33
N VAL A 20 -4.46 -6.96 29.07
CA VAL A 20 -3.05 -6.65 28.88
C VAL A 20 -2.17 -7.63 29.64
N ARG A 21 -1.35 -8.41 28.92
CA ARG A 21 -0.30 -9.23 29.51
C ARG A 21 1.06 -8.55 29.32
N GLN A 22 1.77 -8.31 30.41
CA GLN A 22 3.14 -7.80 30.35
C GLN A 22 4.15 -8.95 30.39
N HIS A 23 5.13 -8.93 29.50
CA HIS A 23 6.18 -9.94 29.37
C HIS A 23 7.42 -9.35 28.71
N GLY A 24 8.59 -9.70 29.22
CA GLY A 24 9.88 -9.27 28.67
C GLY A 24 10.22 -7.81 28.97
N ASN A 25 11.47 -7.46 28.74
CA ASN A 25 11.98 -6.10 28.96
C ASN A 25 12.11 -5.29 27.65
N SER A 26 12.01 -5.96 26.50
CA SER A 26 12.09 -5.38 25.17
C SER A 26 10.83 -5.66 24.34
N TYR A 27 10.65 -4.91 23.25
CA TYR A 27 9.57 -5.17 22.30
C TYR A 27 9.70 -6.57 21.69
N ASP A 28 10.91 -6.97 21.30
CA ASP A 28 11.17 -8.25 20.63
C ASP A 28 10.83 -9.44 21.52
N GLU A 29 11.18 -9.39 22.82
CA GLU A 29 10.79 -10.42 23.79
C GLU A 29 9.26 -10.49 23.96
N ALA A 30 8.61 -9.33 24.09
CA ALA A 30 7.15 -9.26 24.22
C ALA A 30 6.43 -9.77 22.96
N TYR A 31 7.01 -9.51 21.78
CA TYR A 31 6.51 -9.98 20.48
C TYR A 31 6.66 -11.49 20.35
N ALA A 32 7.85 -12.03 20.62
CA ALA A 32 8.11 -13.47 20.57
C ALA A 32 7.15 -14.23 21.51
N PHE A 33 6.96 -13.73 22.73
CA PHE A 33 5.98 -14.27 23.67
C PHE A 33 4.55 -14.21 23.15
N ALA A 34 4.14 -13.11 22.51
CA ALA A 34 2.80 -12.97 21.95
C ALA A 34 2.54 -13.97 20.81
N VAL A 35 3.55 -14.21 19.95
CA VAL A 35 3.48 -15.22 18.88
C VAL A 35 3.36 -16.63 19.48
N GLU A 36 4.20 -16.97 20.46
CA GLU A 36 4.14 -18.28 21.14
C GLU A 36 2.79 -18.47 21.85
N LEU A 37 2.28 -17.44 22.52
CA LEU A 37 0.98 -17.47 23.20
C LEU A 37 -0.15 -17.70 22.20
N ALA A 38 -0.11 -17.03 21.04
CA ALA A 38 -1.09 -17.21 19.98
C ALA A 38 -1.10 -18.65 19.46
N GLN A 39 0.09 -19.23 19.21
CA GLN A 39 0.22 -20.63 18.78
C GLN A 39 -0.31 -21.61 19.84
N ARG A 40 0.08 -21.43 21.11
CA ARG A 40 -0.32 -22.33 22.21
C ARG A 40 -1.83 -22.37 22.46
N HIS A 41 -2.49 -21.24 22.29
CA HIS A 41 -3.93 -21.13 22.59
C HIS A 41 -4.81 -21.08 21.34
N GLY A 42 -4.23 -21.17 20.14
CA GLY A 42 -4.96 -21.06 18.88
C GLY A 42 -5.56 -19.68 18.64
N TYR A 43 -4.96 -18.61 19.18
CA TYR A 43 -5.42 -17.25 18.90
C TYR A 43 -4.98 -16.79 17.51
N ARG A 44 -5.79 -15.95 16.84
CA ARG A 44 -5.32 -15.21 15.67
C ARG A 44 -4.32 -14.15 16.14
N PHE A 45 -3.09 -14.26 15.66
CA PHE A 45 -2.11 -13.19 15.83
C PHE A 45 -2.46 -12.04 14.87
N LEU A 46 -2.62 -10.84 15.40
CA LEU A 46 -2.91 -9.64 14.61
C LEU A 46 -1.66 -8.76 14.57
N SER A 47 -1.11 -8.59 13.37
CA SER A 47 0.02 -7.68 13.15
C SER A 47 -0.44 -6.23 13.26
N ALA A 48 0.43 -5.35 13.74
CA ALA A 48 0.14 -3.92 13.80
C ALA A 48 0.32 -3.20 12.45
N PHE A 49 0.93 -3.86 11.46
CA PHE A 49 1.24 -3.28 10.15
C PHE A 49 1.41 -4.29 9.02
N ASP A 50 1.93 -5.48 9.30
CA ASP A 50 2.23 -6.53 8.31
C ASP A 50 1.06 -7.53 8.21
N ASP A 51 -0.11 -7.02 7.84
CA ASP A 51 -1.33 -7.79 7.58
C ASP A 51 -2.12 -7.05 6.49
N ALA A 52 -2.62 -7.78 5.49
CA ALA A 52 -3.30 -7.19 4.33
C ALA A 52 -4.55 -6.38 4.72
N ASP A 53 -5.31 -6.84 5.72
CA ASP A 53 -6.51 -6.14 6.20
C ASP A 53 -6.12 -4.84 6.93
N VAL A 54 -5.01 -4.86 7.68
CA VAL A 54 -4.49 -3.69 8.38
C VAL A 54 -4.01 -2.64 7.38
N ILE A 55 -3.19 -3.04 6.41
CA ILE A 55 -2.70 -2.18 5.33
C ILE A 55 -3.88 -1.55 4.58
N ALA A 56 -4.84 -2.37 4.16
CA ALA A 56 -6.02 -1.90 3.45
C ALA A 56 -6.87 -0.92 4.29
N GLY A 57 -7.02 -1.20 5.58
CA GLY A 57 -7.71 -0.32 6.52
C GLY A 57 -7.02 1.03 6.69
N GLN A 58 -5.69 1.05 6.80
CA GLN A 58 -4.94 2.31 6.91
C GLN A 58 -5.05 3.17 5.64
N GLY A 59 -5.10 2.55 4.47
CA GLY A 59 -5.22 3.26 3.21
C GLY A 59 -6.55 3.99 2.99
N THR A 60 -7.58 3.75 3.82
CA THR A 60 -8.84 4.51 3.73
C THR A 60 -8.63 6.01 3.96
N VAL A 61 -7.62 6.40 4.74
CA VAL A 61 -7.23 7.80 4.92
C VAL A 61 -6.89 8.45 3.58
N GLY A 62 -6.27 7.72 2.65
CA GLY A 62 -5.96 8.22 1.31
C GLY A 62 -7.19 8.41 0.45
N MET A 63 -8.15 7.51 0.59
CA MET A 63 -9.46 7.65 -0.05
C MET A 63 -10.19 8.90 0.44
N GLU A 64 -10.11 9.18 1.74
CA GLU A 64 -10.71 10.37 2.34
C GLU A 64 -10.03 11.65 1.88
N ILE A 65 -8.69 11.70 1.87
CA ILE A 65 -7.90 12.84 1.37
C ILE A 65 -8.27 13.15 -0.08
N LEU A 66 -8.28 12.13 -0.96
CA LEU A 66 -8.59 12.31 -2.38
C LEU A 66 -10.03 12.78 -2.62
N ARG A 67 -10.99 12.33 -1.79
CA ARG A 67 -12.38 12.79 -1.86
C ARG A 67 -12.53 14.24 -1.39
N GLN A 68 -11.81 14.62 -0.34
CA GLN A 68 -11.86 15.97 0.24
C GLN A 68 -11.06 16.99 -0.57
N HIS A 69 -10.04 16.55 -1.32
CA HIS A 69 -9.19 17.39 -2.15
C HIS A 69 -9.11 16.88 -3.60
N PRO A 70 -10.11 17.19 -4.45
CA PRO A 70 -10.17 16.68 -5.83
C PRO A 70 -9.17 17.35 -6.79
N GLY A 71 -8.57 18.47 -6.38
CA GLY A 71 -7.52 19.15 -7.14
C GLY A 71 -6.18 18.40 -7.08
N PRO A 72 -5.19 18.83 -7.89
CA PRO A 72 -3.84 18.27 -7.83
C PRO A 72 -3.24 18.45 -6.43
N ILE A 73 -2.62 17.38 -5.92
CA ILE A 73 -1.84 17.38 -4.69
C ILE A 73 -0.39 17.17 -5.09
N ASP A 74 0.47 18.14 -4.77
CA ASP A 74 1.89 18.07 -5.13
C ASP A 74 2.64 17.03 -4.28
N ALA A 75 2.30 16.94 -2.98
CA ALA A 75 2.92 16.00 -2.06
C ALA A 75 1.99 15.64 -0.89
N ILE A 76 2.12 14.40 -0.42
CA ILE A 76 1.52 13.94 0.83
C ILE A 76 2.65 13.38 1.71
N PHE A 77 2.78 13.92 2.92
CA PHE A 77 3.76 13.46 3.89
C PHE A 77 3.13 12.49 4.88
N VAL A 78 3.78 11.35 5.09
CA VAL A 78 3.27 10.27 5.94
C VAL A 78 4.37 9.81 6.88
N ALA A 79 4.04 9.64 8.16
CA ALA A 79 4.96 9.01 9.11
C ALA A 79 5.09 7.51 8.80
N ILE A 80 6.32 7.04 8.63
CA ILE A 80 6.59 5.63 8.34
C ILE A 80 7.21 4.98 9.59
N GLY A 81 6.46 4.10 10.22
CA GLY A 81 6.94 3.13 11.21
C GLY A 81 7.18 1.77 10.54
N GLY A 82 6.37 0.77 10.88
CA GLY A 82 6.40 -0.55 10.23
C GLY A 82 5.82 -0.61 8.79
N GLY A 83 5.48 0.54 8.20
CA GLY A 83 5.09 0.61 6.78
C GLY A 83 3.59 0.53 6.47
N GLY A 84 2.70 0.20 7.42
CA GLY A 84 1.26 0.04 7.16
C GLY A 84 0.57 1.30 6.60
N LEU A 85 0.96 2.50 7.05
CA LEU A 85 0.48 3.77 6.48
C LEU A 85 1.03 4.06 5.07
N GLY A 86 2.03 3.32 4.61
CA GLY A 86 2.57 3.41 3.26
C GLY A 86 1.57 3.01 2.16
N ASP A 87 0.50 2.28 2.50
CA ASP A 87 -0.62 2.00 1.59
C ASP A 87 -1.24 3.27 1.01
N LEU A 88 -1.12 4.40 1.71
CA LEU A 88 -1.53 5.71 1.24
C LEU A 88 -0.93 6.04 -0.13
N ALA A 89 0.36 5.76 -0.32
CA ALA A 89 1.06 6.04 -1.57
C ALA A 89 0.57 5.12 -2.70
N ILE A 90 0.30 3.85 -2.39
CA ILE A 90 -0.23 2.88 -3.35
C ILE A 90 -1.63 3.31 -3.82
N ARG A 91 -2.51 3.65 -2.88
CA ARG A 91 -3.87 4.10 -3.21
C ARG A 91 -3.88 5.43 -3.93
N TYR A 92 -3.04 6.38 -3.52
CA TYR A 92 -2.89 7.65 -4.23
C TYR A 92 -2.47 7.41 -5.70
N GLY A 93 -1.44 6.60 -5.92
CA GLY A 93 -0.98 6.24 -7.26
C GLY A 93 -2.04 5.51 -8.09
N TYR A 94 -2.75 4.54 -7.49
CA TYR A 94 -3.80 3.77 -8.17
C TYR A 94 -5.03 4.63 -8.52
N GLN A 95 -5.51 5.45 -7.58
CA GLN A 95 -6.68 6.32 -7.78
C GLN A 95 -6.44 7.43 -8.80
N ARG A 96 -5.20 7.92 -8.90
CA ARG A 96 -4.84 8.96 -9.86
C ARG A 96 -4.38 8.38 -11.19
N PHE A 97 -4.29 7.07 -11.31
CA PHE A 97 -3.98 6.42 -12.58
C PHE A 97 -5.09 6.70 -13.60
N GLN A 98 -4.77 7.53 -14.61
CA GLN A 98 -5.72 7.91 -15.64
C GLN A 98 -5.81 6.81 -16.71
N SER A 99 -6.58 5.75 -16.43
CA SER A 99 -6.78 4.62 -17.34
C SER A 99 -7.20 5.07 -18.75
N ASP A 100 -8.03 6.10 -18.84
CA ASP A 100 -8.49 6.67 -20.12
C ASP A 100 -7.33 7.25 -20.94
N VAL A 101 -6.43 8.00 -20.27
CA VAL A 101 -5.24 8.57 -20.91
C VAL A 101 -4.26 7.48 -21.30
N MET A 102 -4.04 6.48 -20.45
CA MET A 102 -3.21 5.31 -20.80
C MET A 102 -3.77 4.60 -22.04
N ALA A 103 -5.08 4.30 -22.07
CA ALA A 103 -5.71 3.63 -23.20
C ALA A 103 -5.59 4.46 -24.49
N ALA A 104 -5.85 5.77 -24.42
CA ALA A 104 -5.69 6.68 -25.56
C ALA A 104 -4.25 6.69 -26.09
N VAL A 105 -3.26 6.81 -25.19
CA VAL A 105 -1.84 6.78 -25.55
C VAL A 105 -1.47 5.45 -26.20
N VAL A 106 -1.91 4.32 -25.65
CA VAL A 106 -1.66 2.99 -26.23
C VAL A 106 -2.23 2.88 -27.64
N ILE A 107 -3.48 3.32 -27.86
CA ILE A 107 -4.11 3.29 -29.19
C ILE A 107 -3.33 4.17 -30.18
N VAL A 108 -2.96 5.38 -29.78
CA VAL A 108 -2.18 6.30 -30.63
C VAL A 108 -0.83 5.69 -31.00
N LEU A 109 -0.12 5.10 -30.03
CA LEU A 109 1.16 4.41 -30.26
C LEU A 109 1.00 3.24 -31.22
N ILE A 110 -0.05 2.42 -31.07
CA ILE A 110 -0.33 1.29 -31.98
C ILE A 110 -0.55 1.80 -33.42
N VAL A 111 -1.41 2.81 -33.61
CA VAL A 111 -1.70 3.37 -34.94
C VAL A 111 -0.44 3.96 -35.58
N LEU A 112 0.37 4.68 -34.80
CA LEU A 112 1.60 5.29 -35.29
C LEU A 112 2.64 4.24 -35.70
N VAL A 113 2.82 3.20 -34.89
CA VAL A 113 3.71 2.09 -35.21
C VAL A 113 3.23 1.35 -36.45
N GLN A 114 1.94 1.05 -36.56
CA GLN A 114 1.37 0.38 -37.73
C GLN A 114 1.53 1.21 -39.01
N ALA A 115 1.33 2.53 -38.95
CA ALA A 115 1.53 3.42 -40.08
C ALA A 115 3.00 3.41 -40.55
N MET A 116 3.94 3.49 -39.61
CA MET A 116 5.36 3.47 -39.91
C MET A 116 5.81 2.13 -40.51
N GLN A 117 5.39 1.01 -39.92
CA GLN A 117 5.67 -0.34 -40.44
C GLN A 117 5.06 -0.51 -41.84
N SER A 118 3.81 -0.11 -42.04
CA SER A 118 3.12 -0.21 -43.33
C SER A 118 3.78 0.66 -44.42
N LEU A 119 4.26 1.85 -44.08
CA LEU A 119 5.02 2.69 -45.00
C LEU A 119 6.38 2.08 -45.35
N GLY A 120 7.09 1.53 -44.35
CA GLY A 120 8.34 0.81 -44.56
C GLY A 120 8.17 -0.38 -45.51
N ASP A 121 7.17 -1.23 -45.27
CA ASP A 121 6.88 -2.39 -46.12
C ASP A 121 6.53 -1.98 -47.56
N ARG A 122 5.76 -0.90 -47.72
CA ARG A 122 5.45 -0.36 -49.05
C ARG A 122 6.68 0.18 -49.77
N PHE A 123 7.60 0.82 -49.04
CA PHE A 123 8.83 1.37 -49.61
C PHE A 123 9.78 0.26 -50.05
N VAL A 124 9.98 -0.78 -49.22
CA VAL A 124 10.81 -1.95 -49.54
C VAL A 124 10.28 -2.67 -50.78
N ARG A 125 8.96 -2.94 -50.85
CA ARG A 125 8.37 -3.59 -52.04
C ARG A 125 8.53 -2.78 -53.32
N ARG A 126 8.52 -1.44 -53.25
CA ARG A 126 8.76 -0.59 -54.42
C ARG A 126 10.20 -0.63 -54.91
N MET A 127 11.17 -0.78 -54.00
CA MET A 127 12.58 -0.85 -54.36
C MET A 127 13.02 -2.24 -54.80
N SER A 128 12.41 -3.31 -54.28
CA SER A 128 12.74 -4.69 -54.69
C SER A 128 12.21 -5.07 -56.08
N HIS A 129 11.41 -4.19 -56.72
CA HIS A 129 10.90 -4.36 -58.08
C HIS A 129 11.70 -3.56 -59.13
N ARG A 130 12.90 -3.07 -58.79
CA ARG A 130 13.94 -2.61 -59.73
C ARG A 130 15.17 -3.49 -59.60
#